data_AF-A0A954L5C1-F1
#
_entry.id   AF-A0A954L5C1-F1
#
_cell.length_a   1.000
_cell.length_b   1.000
_cell.length_c   1.000
_cell.angle_alpha   90.00
_cell.angle_beta   90.00
_cell.angle_gamma   90.00
#
_symmetry.space_group_name_H-M   'P 1'
#
loop_
_entity.id
_entity.type
_entity.pdbx_description
1 polymer ?
#
loop_
_entity_poly.entity_id
_entity_poly.type
_entity_poly.pdbx_seq_one_letter_code
_entity_poly.pdbx_strand_id
1 'polypeptide(L)'
;MQSVRTMAFGAAMLVCGYLLGTTGAFDSSPATAYDDEEQVGPGKDAENKIRTAQRNLQEAMEQLRQDGNYNAITDGVNPFLVLSGGGDALQDLDSGNGIDPWTFAGIYAGKAIPEVAEELGTDDEGRVTYNDKPITVYSRKRLTQMFAEQLRIKDAGL
;
A
#
# COMPACT_ATOMS: atom_id res chain seq x y z
N MET A 1 12.25 44.10 61.25
CA MET A 1 11.23 43.09 60.84
C MET A 1 11.16 42.90 59.32
N GLN A 2 11.39 43.93 58.50
CA GLN A 2 11.31 43.82 57.03
C GLN A 2 12.39 42.90 56.42
N SER A 3 13.63 43.00 56.90
CA SER A 3 14.78 42.18 56.46
C SER A 3 14.62 40.67 56.73
N VAL A 4 14.00 40.30 57.85
CA VAL A 4 13.73 38.89 58.20
C VAL A 4 12.67 38.29 57.27
N ARG A 5 11.67 39.09 56.87
CA ARG A 5 10.64 38.65 55.90
C ARG A 5 11.23 38.45 54.50
N THR A 6 12.18 39.30 54.10
CA THR A 6 12.87 39.16 52.81
C THR A 6 13.78 37.93 52.78
N MET A 7 14.51 37.65 53.86
CA MET A 7 15.31 36.43 53.98
C MET A 7 14.45 35.16 53.98
N ALA A 8 13.34 35.16 54.72
CA ALA A 8 12.42 34.01 54.74
C ALA A 8 11.81 33.75 53.35
N PHE A 9 11.47 34.80 52.61
CA PHE A 9 10.96 34.68 51.25
C PHE A 9 12.02 34.17 50.27
N GLY A 10 13.27 34.63 50.38
CA GLY A 10 14.38 34.14 49.57
C GLY A 10 14.69 32.66 49.82
N ALA A 11 14.67 32.23 51.08
CA ALA A 11 14.86 30.83 51.44
C ALA A 11 13.72 29.94 50.90
N ALA A 12 12.47 30.41 50.99
CA ALA A 12 11.32 29.70 50.45
C ALA A 12 11.39 29.53 48.92
N MET A 13 11.80 30.58 48.20
CA MET A 13 12.02 30.51 46.74
C MET A 13 13.09 29.50 46.35
N LEU A 14 14.20 29.45 47.09
CA LEU A 14 15.29 28.49 46.85
C LEU A 14 14.83 27.05 47.06
N VAL A 15 14.09 26.78 48.14
CA VAL A 15 13.57 25.44 48.42
C VAL A 15 12.55 25.02 47.36
N CYS A 16 11.62 25.90 46.98
CA CYS A 16 10.67 25.62 45.91
C CYS A 16 11.36 25.35 44.57
N GLY A 17 12.36 26.15 44.21
CA GLY A 17 13.14 25.96 42.98
C GLY A 17 13.93 24.65 42.99
N TYR A 18 14.55 24.29 44.12
CA TYR A 18 15.26 23.04 44.28
C TYR A 18 14.32 21.83 44.14
N LEU A 19 13.18 21.86 44.83
CA LEU A 19 12.19 20.77 44.74
C LEU A 19 11.65 20.62 43.31
N LEU A 20 11.27 21.72 42.66
CA LEU A 20 10.77 21.70 41.27
C LEU A 20 11.83 21.24 40.25
N GLY A 21 13.11 21.57 40.48
CA GLY A 21 14.22 21.10 39.65
C GLY A 21 14.49 19.61 39.83
N THR A 22 14.46 19.11 41.06
CA THR A 22 14.73 17.68 41.35
C THR A 22 13.61 16.73 40.89
N THR A 23 12.37 17.22 40.78
CA THR A 23 11.25 16.40 40.28
C THR A 23 11.17 16.36 38.76
N GLY A 24 12.08 17.04 38.05
CA GLY A 24 12.05 17.12 36.59
C GLY A 24 10.79 17.82 36.07
N ALA A 25 10.14 18.68 36.86
CA ALA A 25 8.89 19.34 36.46
C ALA A 25 9.06 20.26 35.23
N PHE A 26 10.32 20.61 34.91
CA PHE A 26 10.71 21.38 33.74
C PHE A 26 11.75 20.64 32.88
N ASP A 27 11.96 19.34 33.11
CA ASP A 27 12.67 18.55 32.11
C ASP A 27 11.80 18.56 30.86
N SER A 28 12.35 19.13 29.78
CA SER A 28 11.77 18.95 28.47
C SER A 28 11.72 17.45 28.23
N SER A 29 10.52 16.88 28.07
CA SER A 29 10.39 15.52 27.54
C SER A 29 11.33 15.42 26.36
N PRO A 30 12.32 14.51 26.35
CA PRO A 30 13.15 14.33 25.19
C PRO A 30 12.19 14.11 24.03
N ALA A 31 12.31 14.92 22.99
CA ALA A 31 11.63 14.63 21.75
C ALA A 31 12.05 13.20 21.40
N THR A 32 11.10 12.27 21.39
CA THR A 32 11.33 10.92 20.91
C THR A 32 11.59 11.06 19.41
N ALA A 33 12.83 11.37 19.05
CA ALA A 33 13.38 10.90 17.80
C ALA A 33 13.16 9.39 17.84
N TYR A 34 12.34 8.89 16.92
CA TYR A 34 12.08 7.47 16.77
C TYR A 34 13.43 6.76 16.74
N ASP A 35 13.68 5.89 17.73
CA ASP A 35 14.88 5.07 17.75
C ASP A 35 14.92 4.26 16.44
N ASP A 36 15.96 4.55 15.66
CA ASP A 36 16.45 3.78 14.53
C ASP A 36 16.88 2.37 15.02
N GLU A 37 15.92 1.47 15.18
CA GLU A 37 16.13 0.06 14.85
C GLU A 37 15.39 -0.20 13.55
N GLU A 38 16.07 0.06 12.44
CA GLU A 38 15.86 -0.47 11.08
C GLU A 38 14.47 -1.06 10.84
N GLN A 39 13.43 -0.22 10.96
CA GLN A 39 12.05 -0.66 10.75
C GLN A 39 11.82 -0.74 9.25
N VAL A 40 12.27 -1.83 8.63
CA VAL A 40 12.01 -2.16 7.23
C VAL A 40 10.54 -2.58 7.13
N GLY A 41 9.64 -1.61 7.09
CA GLY A 41 8.22 -1.86 6.91
C GLY A 41 7.31 -0.72 7.36
N PRO A 42 6.03 -0.75 6.96
CA PRO A 42 5.03 0.18 7.45
C PRO A 42 4.82 0.02 8.96
N GLY A 43 4.55 1.11 9.67
CA GLY A 43 4.14 1.04 11.08
C GLY A 43 2.83 0.27 11.28
N LYS A 44 2.58 -0.23 12.50
CA LYS A 44 1.42 -1.09 12.84
C LYS A 44 0.05 -0.56 12.38
N ASP A 45 -0.18 0.76 12.47
CA ASP A 45 -1.43 1.36 11.99
C ASP A 45 -1.58 1.23 10.46
N ALA A 46 -0.50 1.49 9.73
CA ALA A 46 -0.48 1.33 8.27
C ALA A 46 -0.66 -0.15 7.88
N GLU A 47 -0.03 -1.10 8.58
CA GLU A 47 -0.27 -2.53 8.38
C GLU A 47 -1.74 -2.91 8.55
N ASN A 48 -2.40 -2.42 9.61
CA ASN A 48 -3.82 -2.70 9.85
C ASN A 48 -4.72 -2.12 8.75
N LYS A 49 -4.40 -0.93 8.25
CA LYS A 49 -5.11 -0.30 7.12
C LYS A 49 -4.89 -1.09 5.83
N ILE A 50 -3.66 -1.54 5.56
CA ILE A 50 -3.35 -2.38 4.39
C ILE A 50 -4.11 -3.70 4.44
N ARG A 51 -4.13 -4.40 5.59
CA ARG A 51 -4.91 -5.63 5.76
C ARG A 51 -6.40 -5.41 5.54
N THR A 52 -6.92 -4.26 5.99
CA THR A 52 -8.33 -3.90 5.77
C THR A 52 -8.59 -3.62 4.29
N ALA A 53 -7.72 -2.88 3.62
CA ALA A 53 -7.82 -2.64 2.18
C ALA A 53 -7.77 -3.96 1.37
N GLN A 54 -6.88 -4.88 1.73
CA GLN A 54 -6.79 -6.19 1.08
C GLN A 54 -8.09 -7.00 1.20
N ARG A 55 -8.72 -7.04 2.39
CA ARG A 55 -10.02 -7.70 2.56
C ARG A 55 -11.10 -7.06 1.69
N ASN A 56 -11.19 -5.73 1.69
CA ASN A 56 -12.19 -5.02 0.89
C ASN A 56 -11.98 -5.26 -0.62
N LEU A 57 -10.73 -5.29 -1.09
CA LEU A 57 -10.41 -5.62 -2.47
C LEU A 57 -10.77 -7.06 -2.81
N GLN A 58 -10.57 -8.00 -1.88
CA GLN A 58 -10.95 -9.40 -2.07
C GLN A 58 -12.49 -9.57 -2.15
N GLU A 59 -13.24 -8.85 -1.32
CA GLU A 59 -14.71 -8.84 -1.37
C GLU A 59 -15.22 -8.27 -2.70
N ALA A 60 -14.67 -7.13 -3.15
CA ALA A 60 -15.02 -6.53 -4.43
C ALA A 60 -14.65 -7.43 -5.63
N MET A 61 -13.46 -8.06 -5.57
CA MET A 61 -13.03 -9.05 -6.56
C MET A 61 -14.01 -10.21 -6.65
N GLU A 62 -14.45 -10.75 -5.51
CA GLU A 62 -15.37 -11.87 -5.48
C GLU A 62 -16.72 -11.51 -6.10
N GLN A 63 -17.23 -10.30 -5.81
CA GLN A 63 -18.44 -9.78 -6.44
C GLN A 63 -18.26 -9.65 -7.97
N LEU A 64 -17.17 -9.03 -8.44
CA LEU A 64 -16.89 -8.89 -9.87
C LEU A 64 -16.77 -10.25 -10.57
N ARG A 65 -16.18 -11.24 -9.88
CA ARG A 65 -16.06 -12.62 -10.39
C ARG A 65 -17.43 -13.30 -10.50
N GLN A 66 -18.29 -13.14 -9.50
CA GLN A 66 -19.67 -13.65 -9.55
C GLN A 66 -20.47 -13.02 -10.70
N ASP A 67 -20.22 -11.74 -10.98
CA ASP A 67 -20.83 -11.02 -12.09
C ASP A 67 -20.21 -11.37 -13.46
N GLY A 68 -19.20 -12.24 -13.51
CA GLY A 68 -18.50 -12.62 -14.75
C GLY A 68 -17.54 -11.56 -15.29
N ASN A 69 -17.23 -10.53 -14.50
CA ASN A 69 -16.41 -9.38 -14.88
C ASN A 69 -14.98 -9.45 -14.33
N TYR A 70 -14.52 -10.60 -13.81
CA TYR A 70 -13.16 -10.74 -13.28
C TYR A 70 -12.58 -12.11 -13.57
N ASN A 71 -11.48 -12.13 -14.33
CA ASN A 71 -10.65 -13.29 -14.54
C ASN A 71 -9.18 -12.87 -14.53
N ALA A 72 -8.41 -13.41 -13.58
CA ALA A 72 -7.01 -13.08 -13.37
C ALA A 72 -6.14 -14.30 -13.67
N ILE A 73 -4.93 -14.05 -14.18
CA ILE A 73 -3.95 -15.08 -14.56
C ILE A 73 -2.75 -15.14 -13.60
N THR A 74 -2.84 -14.45 -12.47
CA THR A 74 -1.81 -14.44 -11.42
C THR A 74 -2.44 -14.72 -10.06
N ASP A 75 -1.65 -15.31 -9.16
CA ASP A 75 -2.07 -15.58 -7.78
C ASP A 75 -2.44 -14.29 -7.02
N GLY A 76 -3.54 -14.36 -6.27
CA GLY A 76 -4.00 -13.28 -5.39
C GLY A 76 -4.91 -12.26 -6.07
N VAL A 77 -5.20 -11.19 -5.34
CA VAL A 77 -6.09 -10.12 -5.82
C VAL A 77 -5.31 -9.20 -6.75
N ASN A 78 -5.85 -8.92 -7.94
CA ASN A 78 -5.35 -7.88 -8.82
C ASN A 78 -6.09 -6.55 -8.50
N PRO A 79 -5.49 -5.63 -7.72
CA PRO A 79 -6.14 -4.38 -7.35
C PRO A 79 -6.40 -3.48 -8.56
N PHE A 80 -5.60 -3.57 -9.63
CA PHE A 80 -5.80 -2.74 -10.82
C PHE A 80 -7.11 -3.10 -11.53
N LEU A 81 -7.36 -4.39 -11.75
CA LEU A 81 -8.61 -4.86 -12.33
C LEU A 81 -9.79 -4.57 -11.40
N VAL A 82 -9.68 -4.87 -10.10
CA VAL A 82 -10.75 -4.63 -9.12
C VAL A 82 -11.17 -3.15 -9.09
N LEU A 83 -10.20 -2.25 -8.99
CA LEU A 83 -10.48 -0.80 -8.90
C LEU A 83 -10.94 -0.20 -10.24
N SER A 84 -10.67 -0.86 -11.37
CA SER A 84 -11.11 -0.43 -12.69
C SER A 84 -12.46 -1.03 -13.11
N GLY A 85 -13.14 -1.76 -12.22
CA GLY A 85 -14.44 -2.39 -12.49
C GLY A 85 -14.38 -3.77 -13.16
N GLY A 86 -13.21 -4.41 -13.16
CA GLY A 86 -13.02 -5.77 -13.67
C GLY A 86 -12.05 -5.89 -14.85
N GLY A 87 -12.04 -7.07 -15.45
CA GLY A 87 -11.26 -7.42 -16.64
C GLY A 87 -11.03 -8.92 -16.78
N ASP A 88 -10.74 -9.37 -17.99
CA ASP A 88 -10.42 -10.76 -18.31
C ASP A 88 -8.99 -10.86 -18.86
N ALA A 89 -8.03 -11.01 -17.94
CA ALA A 89 -6.62 -11.04 -18.29
C ALA A 89 -6.25 -12.25 -19.15
N LEU A 90 -6.98 -13.37 -19.02
CA LEU A 90 -6.74 -14.56 -19.84
C LEU A 90 -7.17 -14.31 -21.28
N GLN A 91 -8.41 -13.83 -21.48
CA GLN A 91 -8.90 -13.48 -22.81
C GLN A 91 -8.01 -12.43 -23.49
N ASP A 92 -7.55 -11.44 -22.73
CA ASP A 92 -6.68 -10.40 -23.24
C ASP A 92 -5.29 -10.90 -23.64
N LEU A 93 -4.73 -11.81 -22.85
CA LEU A 93 -3.47 -12.46 -23.14
C LEU A 93 -3.58 -13.34 -24.40
N ASP A 94 -4.62 -14.18 -24.49
CA ASP A 94 -4.91 -15.04 -25.64
C ASP A 94 -5.13 -14.24 -26.93
N SER A 95 -5.80 -13.09 -26.81
CA SER A 95 -6.09 -12.19 -27.94
C SER A 95 -4.89 -11.31 -28.34
N GLY A 96 -3.81 -11.31 -27.55
CA GLY A 96 -2.66 -10.42 -27.76
C GLY A 96 -2.96 -8.94 -27.50
N ASN A 97 -3.97 -8.63 -26.69
CA ASN A 97 -4.33 -7.25 -26.31
C ASN A 97 -3.39 -6.65 -25.25
N GLY A 98 -2.41 -7.44 -24.81
CA GLY A 98 -1.57 -7.18 -23.65
C GLY A 98 -2.30 -7.50 -22.36
N ILE A 99 -1.69 -7.14 -21.23
CA ILE A 99 -2.21 -7.34 -19.87
C ILE A 99 -2.02 -6.08 -19.04
N ASP A 100 -2.69 -5.95 -17.90
CA ASP A 100 -2.49 -4.80 -17.03
C ASP A 100 -1.11 -4.81 -16.35
N PRO A 101 -0.63 -3.66 -15.85
CA PRO A 101 0.69 -3.57 -15.21
C PRO A 101 0.86 -4.46 -13.98
N TRP A 102 -0.20 -4.73 -13.22
CA TRP A 102 -0.13 -5.59 -12.04
C TRP A 102 0.04 -7.04 -12.43
N THR A 103 -0.77 -7.52 -13.37
CA THR A 103 -0.64 -8.87 -13.93
C THR A 103 0.74 -9.07 -14.55
N PHE A 104 1.25 -8.08 -15.30
CA PHE A 104 2.58 -8.14 -15.90
C PHE A 104 3.68 -8.30 -14.85
N ALA A 105 3.64 -7.52 -13.77
CA ALA A 105 4.59 -7.65 -12.67
C ALA A 105 4.47 -9.02 -11.97
N GLY A 106 3.25 -9.54 -11.80
CA GLY A 106 3.01 -10.86 -11.24
C GLY A 106 3.64 -11.98 -12.07
N ILE A 107 3.45 -11.96 -13.39
CA ILE A 107 4.08 -12.91 -14.31
C ILE A 107 5.61 -12.85 -14.20
N TYR A 108 6.19 -11.65 -14.24
CA TYR A 108 7.64 -11.45 -14.10
C TYR A 108 8.18 -11.94 -12.74
N ALA A 109 7.35 -11.92 -11.70
CA ALA A 109 7.68 -12.41 -10.37
C ALA A 109 7.40 -13.92 -10.19
N GLY A 110 7.03 -14.65 -11.25
CA GLY A 110 6.70 -16.07 -11.18
C GLY A 110 5.41 -16.36 -10.39
N LYS A 111 4.44 -15.45 -10.44
CA LYS A 111 3.13 -15.56 -9.79
C LYS A 111 2.01 -15.92 -10.76
N ALA A 112 2.33 -16.39 -11.96
CA ALA A 112 1.33 -16.89 -12.89
C ALA A 112 0.65 -18.14 -12.31
N ILE A 113 -0.65 -18.29 -12.54
CA ILE A 113 -1.36 -19.53 -12.21
C ILE A 113 -0.80 -20.71 -13.03
N PRO A 114 -0.87 -21.96 -12.54
CA PRO A 114 -0.24 -23.11 -13.19
C PRO A 114 -0.57 -23.25 -14.68
N GLU A 115 -1.83 -23.04 -15.04
CA GLU A 115 -2.33 -23.18 -16.42
C GLU A 115 -1.64 -22.20 -17.37
N VAL A 116 -1.37 -20.97 -16.91
CA VAL A 116 -0.70 -19.94 -17.72
C VAL A 116 0.81 -20.12 -17.66
N ALA A 117 1.34 -20.53 -16.49
CA ALA A 117 2.77 -20.74 -16.30
C ALA A 117 3.35 -21.81 -17.23
N GLU A 118 2.58 -22.85 -17.58
CA GLU A 118 2.98 -23.89 -18.52
C GLU A 118 3.21 -23.37 -19.95
N GLU A 119 2.55 -22.26 -20.32
CA GLU A 119 2.65 -21.64 -21.65
C GLU A 119 3.59 -20.43 -21.68
N LEU A 120 4.18 -20.08 -20.53
CA LEU A 120 5.16 -19.00 -20.43
C LEU A 120 6.53 -19.46 -20.90
N GLY A 121 7.21 -18.55 -21.61
CA GLY A 121 8.56 -18.74 -22.08
C GLY A 121 9.39 -17.46 -21.99
N THR A 122 10.55 -17.49 -22.62
CA THR A 122 11.41 -16.33 -22.79
C THR A 122 12.03 -16.38 -24.17
N ASP A 123 12.04 -15.25 -24.87
CA ASP A 123 12.67 -15.15 -26.19
C ASP A 123 14.16 -14.83 -26.12
N ASP A 124 14.80 -14.73 -27.29
CA ASP A 124 16.24 -14.44 -27.43
C ASP A 124 16.64 -13.06 -26.86
N GLU A 125 15.69 -12.14 -26.67
CA GLU A 125 15.90 -10.82 -26.08
C GLU A 125 15.67 -10.81 -24.55
N GLY A 126 15.33 -11.95 -23.96
CA GLY A 126 15.04 -12.07 -22.54
C GLY A 126 13.65 -11.57 -22.14
N ARG A 127 12.73 -11.38 -23.10
CA ARG A 127 11.36 -10.93 -22.83
C ARG A 127 10.49 -12.13 -22.48
N VAL A 128 9.64 -11.99 -21.47
CA VAL A 128 8.65 -13.02 -21.14
C VAL A 128 7.64 -13.15 -22.28
N THR A 129 7.42 -14.38 -22.73
CA THR A 129 6.48 -14.73 -23.80
C THR A 129 5.33 -15.57 -23.27
N TYR A 130 4.21 -15.54 -23.96
CA TYR A 130 3.10 -16.48 -23.83
C TYR A 130 2.79 -17.03 -25.22
N ASN A 131 2.80 -18.35 -25.38
CA ASN A 131 2.64 -18.99 -26.70
C ASN A 131 3.58 -18.39 -27.76
N ASP A 132 4.87 -18.30 -27.44
CA ASP A 132 5.96 -17.73 -28.27
C ASP A 132 5.78 -16.25 -28.68
N LYS A 133 4.82 -15.53 -28.10
CA LYS A 133 4.60 -14.10 -28.36
C LYS A 133 5.01 -13.26 -27.15
N PRO A 134 5.78 -12.17 -27.33
CA PRO A 134 6.13 -11.27 -26.24
C PRO A 134 4.88 -10.71 -25.56
N ILE A 135 4.83 -10.85 -24.23
CA ILE A 135 3.75 -10.26 -23.44
C ILE A 135 3.99 -8.74 -23.39
N THR A 136 2.92 -7.99 -23.63
CA THR A 136 2.96 -6.52 -23.55
C THR A 136 1.97 -6.02 -22.52
N VAL A 137 2.23 -4.82 -21.99
CA VAL A 137 1.24 -4.13 -21.15
C VAL A 137 0.16 -3.52 -22.06
N TYR A 138 -1.07 -3.40 -21.54
CA TYR A 138 -2.18 -2.74 -22.22
C TYR A 138 -1.78 -1.42 -22.88
N SER A 139 -2.37 -1.17 -24.05
CA SER A 139 -2.16 0.09 -24.77
C SER A 139 -2.52 1.31 -23.92
N ARG A 140 -1.86 2.44 -24.19
CA ARG A 140 -2.16 3.73 -23.54
C ARG A 140 -3.64 4.05 -23.55
N LYS A 141 -4.33 3.86 -24.68
CA LYS A 141 -5.76 4.15 -24.83
C LYS A 141 -6.59 3.35 -23.82
N ARG A 142 -6.30 2.05 -23.70
CA ARG A 142 -7.01 1.15 -22.77
C ARG A 142 -6.75 1.54 -21.32
N LEU A 143 -5.50 1.78 -20.95
CA LEU A 143 -5.15 2.24 -19.60
C LEU A 143 -5.86 3.54 -19.24
N THR A 144 -5.92 4.51 -20.15
CA THR A 144 -6.67 5.76 -19.94
C THR A 144 -8.16 5.52 -19.70
N GLN A 145 -8.77 4.59 -20.42
CA GLN A 145 -10.17 4.21 -20.22
C GLN A 145 -10.40 3.57 -18.85
N MET A 146 -9.51 2.66 -18.42
CA MET A 146 -9.61 1.99 -17.12
C MET A 146 -9.43 2.98 -15.96
N PHE A 147 -8.49 3.92 -16.05
CA PHE A 147 -8.36 4.98 -15.05
C PHE A 147 -9.56 5.93 -15.02
N ALA A 148 -10.18 6.23 -16.17
CA ALA A 148 -11.40 7.02 -16.20
C ALA A 148 -12.56 6.29 -15.52
N GLU A 149 -12.66 4.98 -15.71
CA GLU A 149 -13.67 4.14 -15.04
C GLU A 149 -13.44 4.05 -13.54
N GLN A 150 -12.19 3.89 -13.09
CA GLN A 150 -11.83 3.93 -11.68
C GLN A 150 -12.25 5.26 -11.02
N LEU A 151 -12.06 6.39 -11.71
CA LEU A 151 -12.54 7.70 -11.23
C LEU A 151 -14.07 7.73 -11.16
N ARG A 152 -14.77 7.23 -12.18
CA ARG A 152 -16.23 7.15 -12.19
C ARG A 152 -16.77 6.35 -11.01
N ILE A 153 -16.20 5.19 -10.72
CA ILE A 153 -16.61 4.32 -9.59
C ILE A 153 -16.35 5.02 -8.26
N LYS A 154 -15.18 5.64 -8.10
CA LYS A 154 -14.81 6.39 -6.89
C LYS A 154 -15.80 7.54 -6.62
N ASP A 155 -16.14 8.31 -7.64
CA ASP A 155 -16.98 9.50 -7.50
C ASP A 155 -18.48 9.17 -7.45
N ALA A 156 -18.92 8.02 -7.97
CA ALA A 156 -20.31 7.56 -7.88
C ALA A 156 -20.77 7.22 -6.45
N GLY A 157 -19.84 7.11 -5.50
CA GLY A 157 -20.10 6.90 -4.08
C GLY A 157 -20.12 8.18 -3.22
N LEU A 158 -19.99 9.36 -3.83
CA LEU A 158 -20.09 10.69 -3.20
C LEU A 158 -21.40 11.39 -3.61
#